data_AF-A0A535FJH5-F1
#
_entry.id   AF-A0A535FJH5-F1
#
_cell.length_a   1.000
_cell.length_b   1.000
_cell.length_c   1.000
_cell.angle_alpha   90.00
_cell.angle_beta   90.00
_cell.angle_gamma   90.00
#
_symmetry.space_group_name_H-M   'P 1'
#
loop_
_entity.id
_entity.type
_entity.pdbx_description
1 polymer ?
#
loop_
_entity_poly.entity_id
_entity_poly.type
_entity_poly.pdbx_seq_one_letter_code
_entity_poly.pdbx_strand_id
1 'polypeptide(L)'
;MLAMPRWFYYLLIMAIVAPIINLIWGRQQEMAIFICSAISLIPLAALIGRATEDLEYFVGPIAGGLLNATFGNAPEIIIGIFALQQGLISVVKASIAGSIISNILLVLGSSLAIGGWRWGKQYFSARDAGQYSAMMVLAVSSLLIPFTATTVIKDAQSIQSFSVAIAVVLLLVYIMYLSMHVFHVRSSRRNPTRRGKYAPPPPPADTEDEEVEAVTGNPDPRQVDPQRIPPKPWLAGLMLLIATIGTAWNSELL
;
A
#
# COMPACT_ATOMS: atom_id res chain seq x y z
N MET A 1 12.79 8.72 -3.07
CA MET A 1 12.72 7.72 -1.99
C MET A 1 14.13 7.26 -1.64
N LEU A 2 14.49 7.25 -0.35
CA LEU A 2 15.82 6.90 0.14
C LEU A 2 16.26 5.52 -0.41
N ALA A 3 17.48 5.41 -0.91
CA ALA A 3 18.08 4.12 -1.24
C ALA A 3 17.97 3.20 -0.01
N MET A 4 17.55 1.94 -0.19
CA MET A 4 17.54 0.98 0.92
C MET A 4 18.95 0.94 1.51
N PRO A 5 19.11 1.11 2.82
CA PRO A 5 20.43 1.07 3.42
C PRO A 5 21.01 -0.34 3.21
N ARG A 6 22.32 -0.43 2.97
CA ARG A 6 22.96 -1.69 2.55
C ARG A 6 22.68 -2.86 3.51
N TRP A 7 22.53 -2.55 4.80
CA TRP A 7 22.23 -3.56 5.82
C TRP A 7 20.90 -4.28 5.61
N PHE A 8 19.93 -3.60 5.00
CA PHE A 8 18.59 -4.13 4.74
C PHE A 8 18.64 -5.34 3.79
N TYR A 9 19.55 -5.31 2.80
CA TYR A 9 19.73 -6.43 1.88
C TYR A 9 20.32 -7.68 2.54
N TYR A 10 21.01 -7.56 3.68
CA TYR A 10 21.50 -8.75 4.40
C TYR A 10 20.36 -9.60 4.95
N LEU A 11 19.18 -9.01 5.20
CA LEU A 11 18.01 -9.77 5.63
C LEU A 11 17.51 -10.76 4.57
N LEU A 12 17.84 -10.54 3.29
CA LEU A 12 17.50 -11.49 2.21
C LEU A 12 18.19 -12.84 2.37
N ILE A 13 19.30 -12.92 3.11
CA ILE A 13 19.94 -14.20 3.42
C ILE A 13 18.95 -15.12 4.14
N MET A 14 18.07 -14.56 4.98
CA MET A 14 17.05 -15.34 5.69
C MET A 14 16.05 -16.01 4.75
N ALA A 15 15.85 -15.47 3.54
CA ALA A 15 14.96 -16.06 2.52
C ALA A 15 15.46 -17.42 2.02
N ILE A 16 16.78 -17.67 2.13
CA ILE A 16 17.44 -18.92 1.75
C ILE A 16 17.63 -19.80 2.99
N VAL A 17 17.99 -19.20 4.13
CA VAL A 17 18.22 -19.93 5.39
C VAL A 17 16.96 -20.66 5.85
N ALA A 18 15.78 -20.05 5.79
CA ALA A 18 14.55 -20.72 6.23
C ALA A 18 14.23 -22.01 5.46
N PRO A 19 14.23 -22.04 4.10
CA PRO A 19 14.12 -23.27 3.33
C PRO A 19 15.20 -24.31 3.65
N ILE A 20 16.45 -23.88 3.88
CA ILE A 20 17.55 -24.81 4.23
C ILE A 20 17.31 -25.46 5.58
N ILE A 21 16.87 -24.70 6.59
CA ILE A 21 16.55 -25.25 7.92
C ILE A 21 15.43 -26.28 7.79
N ASN A 22 14.37 -25.95 7.03
CA ASN A 22 13.27 -26.87 6.76
C ASN A 22 13.74 -28.15 6.07
N LEU A 23 14.65 -28.04 5.09
CA LEU A 23 15.16 -29.20 4.35
C LEU A 23 16.04 -30.13 5.20
N ILE A 24 16.91 -29.58 6.08
CA ILE A 24 17.88 -30.35 6.85
C ILE A 24 17.27 -30.91 8.14
N TRP A 25 16.57 -30.07 8.90
CA TRP A 25 16.04 -30.42 10.22
C TRP A 25 14.54 -30.72 10.23
N GLY A 26 13.86 -30.58 9.08
CA GLY A 26 12.41 -30.71 9.00
C GLY A 26 11.70 -29.64 9.84
N ARG A 27 10.44 -29.90 10.17
CA ARG A 27 9.65 -29.07 11.09
C ARG A 27 10.03 -29.23 12.58
N GLN A 28 11.21 -29.73 12.91
CA GLN A 28 11.63 -29.79 14.33
C GLN A 28 11.98 -28.40 14.89
N GLN A 29 12.30 -27.45 14.02
CA GLN A 29 12.66 -26.08 14.38
C GLN A 29 11.63 -25.06 13.86
N GLU A 30 10.34 -25.30 14.10
CA GLU A 30 9.24 -24.46 13.58
C GLU A 30 9.42 -22.98 13.92
N MET A 31 9.84 -22.66 15.16
CA MET A 31 10.07 -21.29 15.59
C MET A 31 11.21 -20.61 14.80
N ALA A 32 12.30 -21.32 14.52
CA ALA A 32 13.41 -20.77 13.76
C ALA A 32 13.01 -20.54 12.29
N ILE A 33 12.31 -21.51 11.69
CA ILE A 33 11.78 -21.40 10.33
C ILE A 33 10.81 -20.22 10.24
N PHE A 34 9.90 -20.08 11.20
CA PHE A 34 8.95 -18.98 11.27
C PHE A 34 9.65 -17.62 11.36
N ILE A 35 10.61 -17.46 12.30
CA ILE A 35 11.33 -16.19 12.49
C ILE A 35 12.14 -15.84 11.25
N CYS A 36 12.89 -16.79 10.69
CA CYS A 36 13.68 -16.55 9.48
C CYS A 36 12.80 -16.19 8.28
N SER A 37 11.68 -16.90 8.09
CA SER A 37 10.72 -16.61 7.01
C SER A 37 10.06 -15.24 7.21
N ALA A 38 9.62 -14.91 8.42
CA ALA A 38 9.00 -13.61 8.70
C ALA A 38 9.99 -12.44 8.48
N ILE A 39 11.25 -12.58 8.91
CA ILE A 39 12.28 -11.57 8.68
C ILE A 39 12.59 -11.41 7.19
N SER A 40 12.61 -12.51 6.43
CA SER A 40 12.94 -12.48 5.00
C SER A 40 11.86 -11.80 4.16
N LEU A 41 10.60 -11.84 4.60
CA LEU A 41 9.48 -11.17 3.91
C LEU A 41 9.61 -9.64 3.92
N ILE A 42 10.23 -9.04 4.94
CA ILE A 42 10.42 -7.59 5.04
C ILE A 42 11.18 -7.03 3.81
N PRO A 43 12.39 -7.51 3.48
CA PRO A 43 13.10 -7.03 2.30
C PRO A 43 12.50 -7.49 0.98
N LEU A 44 11.88 -8.67 0.92
CA LEU A 44 11.20 -9.13 -0.30
C LEU A 44 10.02 -8.24 -0.67
N ALA A 45 9.19 -7.85 0.31
CA ALA A 45 8.09 -6.92 0.09
C ALA A 45 8.59 -5.55 -0.41
N ALA A 46 9.68 -5.04 0.18
CA ALA A 46 10.29 -3.80 -0.26
C ALA A 46 10.89 -3.89 -1.68
N LEU A 47 11.42 -5.05 -2.08
CA LEU A 47 11.89 -5.28 -3.45
C LEU A 47 10.73 -5.32 -4.45
N ILE A 48 9.62 -5.98 -4.11
CA ILE A 48 8.39 -5.97 -4.92
C ILE A 48 7.92 -4.54 -5.15
N GLY A 49 7.82 -3.73 -4.09
CA GLY A 49 7.44 -2.31 -4.19
C GLY A 49 8.36 -1.51 -5.11
N ARG A 50 9.69 -1.64 -4.94
CA ARG A 50 10.65 -0.94 -5.82
C ARG A 50 10.59 -1.38 -7.27
N ALA A 51 10.48 -2.69 -7.51
CA ALA A 51 10.37 -3.22 -8.86
C ALA A 51 9.10 -2.71 -9.55
N THR A 52 8.02 -2.59 -8.78
CA THR A 52 6.73 -2.06 -9.23
C THR A 52 6.85 -0.58 -9.60
N GLU A 53 7.46 0.25 -8.76
CA GLU A 53 7.76 1.65 -9.09
C GLU A 53 8.65 1.80 -10.34
N ASP A 54 9.71 0.99 -10.42
CA ASP A 54 10.65 1.03 -11.55
C ASP A 54 9.95 0.63 -12.85
N LEU A 55 9.01 -0.33 -12.82
CA LEU A 55 8.20 -0.73 -13.97
C LEU A 55 7.13 0.31 -14.34
N GLU A 56 6.49 0.92 -13.34
CA GLU A 56 5.49 1.97 -13.51
C GLU A 56 6.02 3.12 -14.38
N TYR A 57 7.30 3.46 -14.23
CA TYR A 57 7.98 4.47 -15.05
C TYR A 57 7.90 4.18 -16.56
N PHE A 58 7.89 2.91 -16.98
CA PHE A 58 7.95 2.52 -18.40
C PHE A 58 6.57 2.25 -19.04
N VAL A 59 5.54 1.95 -18.25
CA VAL A 59 4.24 1.45 -18.77
C VAL A 59 3.17 2.54 -18.91
N GLY A 60 3.48 3.78 -18.52
CA GLY A 60 2.59 4.93 -18.60
C GLY A 60 1.54 4.98 -17.47
N PRO A 61 0.84 6.12 -17.27
CA PRO A 61 0.07 6.36 -16.04
C PRO A 61 -1.05 5.36 -15.77
N ILE A 62 -1.72 4.88 -16.83
CA ILE A 62 -2.85 3.95 -16.70
C ILE A 62 -2.38 2.57 -16.25
N ALA A 63 -1.44 1.97 -17.01
CA ALA A 63 -0.92 0.66 -16.69
C ALA A 63 -0.05 0.70 -15.43
N GLY A 64 0.64 1.82 -15.17
CA GLY A 64 1.41 2.09 -13.96
C GLY A 64 0.55 2.08 -12.70
N GLY A 65 -0.57 2.81 -12.71
CA GLY A 65 -1.52 2.81 -11.61
C GLY A 65 -2.12 1.43 -11.32
N LEU A 66 -2.44 0.65 -12.37
CA LEU A 66 -2.92 -0.74 -12.21
C LEU A 66 -1.83 -1.67 -11.68
N LEU A 67 -0.59 -1.51 -12.15
CA LEU A 67 0.57 -2.29 -11.71
C LEU A 67 0.86 -2.03 -10.23
N ASN A 68 0.84 -0.78 -9.79
CA ASN A 68 1.02 -0.43 -8.38
C ASN A 68 -0.13 -0.91 -7.50
N ALA A 69 -1.39 -0.74 -7.94
CA ALA A 69 -2.55 -1.25 -7.21
C ALA A 69 -2.45 -2.77 -6.96
N THR A 70 -1.93 -3.52 -7.93
CA THR A 70 -1.83 -5.00 -7.86
C THR A 70 -0.55 -5.45 -7.13
N PHE A 71 0.61 -5.11 -7.67
CA PHE A 71 1.90 -5.59 -7.16
C PHE A 71 2.37 -4.85 -5.91
N GLY A 72 1.95 -3.60 -5.70
CA GLY A 72 2.23 -2.86 -4.46
C GLY A 72 1.62 -3.50 -3.21
N ASN A 73 0.55 -4.29 -3.36
CA ASN A 73 -0.09 -5.06 -2.28
C ASN A 73 0.09 -6.59 -2.46
N ALA A 74 0.96 -7.02 -3.37
CA ALA A 74 1.18 -8.45 -3.63
C ALA A 74 1.70 -9.22 -2.41
N PRO A 75 2.63 -8.69 -1.58
CA PRO A 75 3.09 -9.42 -0.39
C PRO A 75 1.94 -9.85 0.53
N GLU A 76 1.01 -8.94 0.81
CA GLU A 76 -0.15 -9.18 1.66
C GLU A 76 -1.09 -10.22 1.05
N ILE A 77 -1.36 -10.12 -0.26
CA ILE A 77 -2.22 -11.06 -0.97
C ILE A 77 -1.57 -12.45 -0.98
N ILE A 78 -0.27 -12.56 -1.25
CA ILE A 78 0.46 -13.84 -1.30
C ILE A 78 0.43 -14.52 0.08
N ILE A 79 0.83 -13.80 1.13
CA ILE A 79 0.81 -14.32 2.51
C ILE A 79 -0.61 -14.75 2.90
N GLY A 80 -1.62 -13.94 2.56
CA GLY A 80 -3.02 -14.24 2.80
C GLY A 80 -3.50 -15.52 2.09
N ILE A 81 -3.12 -15.73 0.82
CA ILE A 81 -3.49 -16.92 0.05
C ILE A 81 -2.88 -18.18 0.69
N PHE A 82 -1.60 -18.18 1.04
CA PHE A 82 -0.96 -19.35 1.67
C PHE A 82 -1.58 -19.64 3.04
N ALA A 83 -1.83 -18.61 3.85
CA ALA A 83 -2.53 -18.78 5.12
C ALA A 83 -3.95 -19.35 4.95
N LEU A 84 -4.70 -18.90 3.93
CA LEU A 84 -6.02 -19.47 3.61
C LEU A 84 -5.94 -20.93 3.16
N GLN A 85 -4.94 -21.30 2.35
CA GLN A 85 -4.72 -22.69 1.92
C GLN A 85 -4.43 -23.62 3.11
N GLN A 86 -3.78 -23.10 4.14
CA GLN A 86 -3.55 -23.81 5.40
C GLN A 86 -4.74 -23.76 6.38
N GLY A 87 -5.86 -23.12 6.01
CA GLY A 87 -7.04 -22.99 6.88
C GLY A 87 -6.92 -21.95 7.99
N LEU A 88 -5.89 -21.10 7.96
CA LEU A 88 -5.59 -20.07 8.97
C LEU A 88 -6.45 -18.81 8.80
N ILE A 89 -7.77 -18.98 8.73
CA ILE A 89 -8.73 -17.89 8.47
C ILE A 89 -8.62 -16.77 9.51
N SER A 90 -8.41 -17.11 10.78
CA SER A 90 -8.25 -16.13 11.86
C SER A 90 -6.99 -15.27 11.68
N VAL A 91 -5.90 -15.86 11.19
CA VAL A 91 -4.65 -15.15 10.90
C VAL A 91 -4.86 -14.19 9.74
N VAL A 92 -5.55 -14.62 8.69
CA VAL A 92 -5.87 -13.77 7.53
C VAL A 92 -6.72 -12.57 7.95
N LYS A 93 -7.77 -12.79 8.75
CA LYS A 93 -8.60 -11.71 9.30
C LYS A 93 -7.78 -10.73 10.16
N ALA A 94 -6.93 -11.26 11.03
CA ALA A 94 -6.04 -10.44 11.88
C ALA A 94 -5.04 -9.64 11.03
N SER A 95 -4.49 -10.24 9.96
CA SER A 95 -3.52 -9.58 9.07
C SER A 95 -4.13 -8.41 8.29
N ILE A 96 -5.37 -8.56 7.80
CA ILE A 96 -6.09 -7.48 7.10
C ILE A 96 -6.35 -6.31 8.06
N ALA A 97 -6.84 -6.59 9.27
CA ALA A 97 -7.04 -5.56 10.29
C ALA A 97 -5.71 -4.90 10.70
N GLY A 98 -4.66 -5.69 10.87
CA GLY A 98 -3.31 -5.23 11.19
C GLY A 98 -2.73 -4.32 10.10
N SER A 99 -2.90 -4.65 8.82
CA SER A 99 -2.45 -3.83 7.69
C SER A 99 -3.15 -2.47 7.67
N ILE A 100 -4.46 -2.43 7.89
CA ILE A 100 -5.23 -1.19 8.01
C ILE A 100 -4.70 -0.32 9.16
N ILE A 101 -4.55 -0.89 10.35
CA ILE A 101 -4.06 -0.18 11.54
C ILE A 101 -2.63 0.32 11.33
N SER A 102 -1.76 -0.52 10.78
CA SER A 102 -0.36 -0.17 10.48
C SER A 102 -0.30 1.00 9.52
N ASN A 103 -1.05 0.99 8.42
CA ASN A 103 -0.98 2.06 7.43
C ASN A 103 -1.50 3.42 7.97
N ILE A 104 -2.59 3.43 8.74
CA ILE A 104 -3.20 4.67 9.22
C ILE A 104 -2.54 5.21 10.49
N LEU A 105 -2.22 4.35 11.45
CA LEU A 105 -1.69 4.79 12.74
C LEU A 105 -0.17 4.75 12.76
N LEU A 106 0.43 3.63 12.36
CA LEU A 106 1.87 3.47 12.46
C LEU A 106 2.60 4.25 11.36
N VAL A 107 2.33 3.94 10.09
CA VAL A 107 3.02 4.55 8.94
C VAL A 107 2.67 6.01 8.80
N LEU A 108 1.39 6.35 8.64
CA LEU A 108 0.96 7.74 8.52
C LEU A 108 1.27 8.54 9.80
N GLY A 109 0.96 8.02 10.99
CA GLY A 109 1.24 8.72 12.25
C GLY A 109 2.73 8.96 12.50
N SER A 110 3.61 7.98 12.25
CA SER A 110 5.07 8.19 12.35
C SER A 110 5.58 9.16 11.28
N SER A 111 5.05 9.11 10.06
CA SER A 111 5.43 10.04 8.99
C SER A 111 5.09 11.48 9.34
N LEU A 112 3.90 11.72 9.91
CA LEU A 112 3.49 13.03 10.41
C LEU A 112 4.30 13.47 11.63
N ALA A 113 4.58 12.56 12.57
CA ALA A 113 5.35 12.88 13.77
C ALA A 113 6.81 13.24 13.44
N ILE A 114 7.48 12.42 12.64
CA ILE A 114 8.89 12.64 12.24
C ILE A 114 8.98 13.84 11.29
N GLY A 115 8.07 13.91 10.32
CA GLY A 115 8.00 15.03 9.38
C GLY A 115 7.75 16.35 10.08
N GLY A 116 6.77 16.38 11.00
CA GLY A 116 6.44 17.56 11.78
C GLY A 116 7.51 17.97 12.79
N TRP A 117 8.21 17.00 13.39
CA TRP A 117 9.33 17.30 14.28
C TRP A 117 10.50 17.94 13.54
N ARG A 118 10.81 17.48 12.32
CA ARG A 118 11.93 17.99 11.53
C ARG A 118 11.60 19.27 10.76
N TRP A 119 10.38 19.40 10.25
CA TRP A 119 10.00 20.43 9.27
C TRP A 119 8.82 21.30 9.71
N GLY A 120 8.27 21.11 10.91
CA GLY A 120 7.17 21.94 11.43
C GLY A 120 5.81 21.61 10.82
N LYS A 121 5.00 22.64 10.52
CA LYS A 121 3.64 22.43 9.97
C LYS A 121 3.72 21.87 8.54
N GLN A 122 2.98 20.80 8.28
CA GLN A 122 2.87 20.18 6.96
C GLN A 122 1.47 20.42 6.38
N TYR A 123 1.40 20.84 5.10
CA TYR A 123 0.15 21.18 4.44
C TYR A 123 -0.28 20.09 3.46
N PHE A 124 -1.56 19.72 3.50
CA PHE A 124 -2.16 18.68 2.66
C PHE A 124 -3.42 19.20 1.98
N SER A 125 -3.74 18.66 0.80
CA SER A 125 -5.00 18.95 0.11
C SER A 125 -6.18 18.42 0.94
N ALA A 126 -7.01 19.33 1.43
CA ALA A 126 -8.21 18.99 2.19
C ALA A 126 -9.18 18.12 1.37
N ARG A 127 -9.19 18.31 0.04
CA ARG A 127 -10.02 17.52 -0.88
C ARG A 127 -9.58 16.06 -0.94
N ASP A 128 -8.29 15.82 -1.16
CA ASP A 128 -7.77 14.46 -1.34
C ASP A 128 -7.77 13.70 0.00
N ALA A 129 -7.35 14.36 1.08
CA ALA A 129 -7.44 13.81 2.43
C ALA A 129 -8.88 13.46 2.81
N GLY A 130 -9.85 14.34 2.48
CA GLY A 130 -11.27 14.09 2.70
C GLY A 130 -11.79 12.89 1.91
N GLN A 131 -11.42 12.77 0.63
CA GLN A 131 -11.83 11.65 -0.21
C GLN A 131 -11.26 10.31 0.31
N TYR A 132 -9.98 10.25 0.65
CA TYR A 132 -9.35 9.04 1.17
C TYR A 132 -9.89 8.67 2.56
N SER A 133 -10.12 9.65 3.43
CA SER A 133 -10.72 9.41 4.74
C SER A 133 -12.14 8.84 4.62
N ALA A 134 -12.97 9.40 3.73
CA ALA A 134 -14.33 8.89 3.50
C ALA A 134 -14.34 7.46 2.95
N MET A 135 -13.47 7.15 1.98
CA MET A 135 -13.30 5.79 1.46
C MET A 135 -12.84 4.81 2.53
N MET A 136 -11.92 5.24 3.39
CA MET A 136 -11.41 4.42 4.47
C MET A 136 -12.48 4.11 5.51
N VAL A 137 -13.26 5.12 5.93
CA VAL A 137 -14.40 4.92 6.83
C VAL A 137 -15.41 3.95 6.23
N LEU A 138 -15.76 4.12 4.95
CA LEU A 138 -16.68 3.20 4.26
C LEU A 138 -16.15 1.76 4.26
N ALA A 139 -14.87 1.57 3.91
CA ALA A 139 -14.25 0.24 3.86
C ALA A 139 -14.20 -0.43 5.24
N VAL A 140 -13.70 0.28 6.26
CA VAL A 140 -13.59 -0.24 7.63
C VAL A 140 -14.96 -0.51 8.23
N SER A 141 -15.91 0.41 8.10
CA SER A 141 -17.29 0.21 8.59
C SER A 141 -17.95 -0.99 7.92
N SER A 142 -17.74 -1.18 6.60
CA SER A 142 -18.29 -2.34 5.87
C SER A 142 -17.71 -3.66 6.37
N LEU A 143 -16.42 -3.72 6.71
CA LEU A 143 -15.79 -4.91 7.29
C LEU A 143 -16.32 -5.26 8.69
N LEU A 144 -16.83 -4.27 9.44
CA LEU A 144 -17.41 -4.49 10.77
C LEU A 144 -18.86 -5.02 10.72
N ILE A 145 -19.57 -4.85 9.61
CA ILE A 145 -20.99 -5.26 9.52
C ILE A 145 -21.15 -6.77 9.69
N PRO A 146 -20.42 -7.66 8.99
CA PRO A 146 -20.53 -9.11 9.23
C PRO A 146 -20.16 -9.51 10.65
N PHE A 147 -19.18 -8.84 11.26
CA PHE A 147 -18.77 -9.10 12.64
C PHE A 147 -19.91 -8.81 13.62
N THR A 148 -20.51 -7.62 13.53
CA THR A 148 -21.65 -7.26 14.38
C THR A 148 -22.87 -8.14 14.12
N ALA A 149 -23.11 -8.53 12.87
CA ALA A 149 -24.21 -9.43 12.50
C ALA A 149 -24.14 -10.79 13.22
N THR A 150 -22.94 -11.27 13.57
CA THR A 150 -22.78 -12.54 14.32
C THR A 150 -23.39 -12.51 15.73
N THR A 151 -23.63 -11.31 16.29
CA THR A 151 -24.26 -11.15 17.60
C THR A 151 -25.77 -11.38 17.59
N VAL A 152 -26.40 -11.28 16.40
CA VAL A 152 -27.85 -11.39 16.22
C VAL A 152 -28.21 -12.63 15.38
N ILE A 153 -27.47 -12.86 14.29
CA ILE A 153 -27.66 -13.98 13.38
C ILE A 153 -26.81 -15.15 13.86
N LYS A 154 -27.46 -16.30 14.13
CA LYS A 154 -26.77 -17.53 14.54
C LYS A 154 -26.45 -18.47 13.38
N ASP A 155 -27.10 -18.28 12.24
CA ASP A 155 -26.87 -19.08 11.05
C ASP A 155 -25.58 -18.66 10.34
N ALA A 156 -24.59 -19.56 10.30
CA ALA A 156 -23.30 -19.32 9.67
C ALA A 156 -23.42 -19.08 8.16
N GLN A 157 -24.36 -19.75 7.49
CA GLN A 157 -24.54 -19.62 6.04
C GLN A 157 -25.05 -18.22 5.66
N SER A 158 -25.97 -17.67 6.46
CA SER A 158 -26.44 -16.29 6.32
C SER A 158 -25.32 -15.28 6.54
N ILE A 159 -24.49 -15.45 7.56
CA ILE A 159 -23.33 -14.56 7.81
C ILE A 159 -22.35 -14.61 6.64
N GLN A 160 -22.06 -15.79 6.11
CA GLN A 160 -21.17 -15.96 4.97
C GLN A 160 -21.73 -15.28 3.72
N SER A 161 -23.01 -15.48 3.41
CA SER A 161 -23.67 -14.86 2.25
C SER A 161 -23.63 -13.33 2.35
N PHE A 162 -23.84 -12.80 3.56
CA PHE A 162 -23.76 -11.37 3.83
C PHE A 162 -22.33 -10.84 3.67
N SER A 163 -21.33 -11.58 4.15
CA SER A 163 -19.91 -11.25 3.97
C SER A 163 -19.52 -11.21 2.49
N VAL A 164 -19.99 -12.17 1.69
CA VAL A 164 -19.75 -12.22 0.24
C VAL A 164 -20.41 -11.03 -0.47
N ALA A 165 -21.66 -10.71 -0.13
CA ALA A 165 -22.35 -9.56 -0.71
C ALA A 165 -21.61 -8.24 -0.46
N ILE A 166 -21.14 -8.03 0.79
CA ILE A 166 -20.35 -6.85 1.15
C ILE A 166 -19.01 -6.83 0.40
N ALA A 167 -18.32 -7.97 0.31
CA ALA A 167 -17.05 -8.06 -0.42
C ALA A 167 -17.22 -7.70 -1.92
N VAL A 168 -18.30 -8.17 -2.56
CA VAL A 168 -18.62 -7.81 -3.96
C VAL A 168 -18.89 -6.31 -4.10
N VAL A 169 -19.68 -5.72 -3.20
CA VAL A 169 -19.96 -4.28 -3.23
C VAL A 169 -18.68 -3.45 -3.04
N LEU A 170 -17.84 -3.81 -2.07
CA LEU A 170 -16.56 -3.15 -1.84
C LEU A 170 -15.63 -3.26 -3.06
N LEU A 171 -15.57 -4.43 -3.70
CA LEU A 171 -14.79 -4.64 -4.91
C LEU A 171 -15.28 -3.76 -6.07
N LEU A 172 -16.61 -3.65 -6.26
CA LEU A 172 -17.20 -2.79 -7.28
C LEU A 172 -16.90 -1.31 -7.03
N VAL A 173 -17.03 -0.85 -5.78
CA VAL A 173 -16.68 0.53 -5.40
C VAL A 173 -15.19 0.80 -5.63
N TYR A 174 -14.32 -0.16 -5.31
CA TYR A 174 -12.89 -0.05 -5.56
C TYR A 174 -12.56 0.02 -7.06
N ILE A 175 -13.17 -0.83 -7.89
CA ILE A 175 -13.01 -0.80 -9.35
C ILE A 175 -13.54 0.53 -9.91
N MET A 176 -14.68 1.02 -9.42
CA MET A 176 -15.22 2.31 -9.84
C MET A 176 -14.26 3.46 -9.48
N TYR A 177 -13.71 3.45 -8.26
CA TYR A 177 -12.69 4.42 -7.85
C TYR A 177 -11.45 4.35 -8.74
N LEU A 178 -10.87 3.16 -8.94
CA LEU A 178 -9.74 2.97 -9.84
C LEU A 178 -10.07 3.44 -11.25
N SER A 179 -11.25 3.12 -11.78
CA SER A 179 -11.64 3.55 -13.13
C SER A 179 -11.70 5.07 -13.26
N MET A 180 -12.25 5.77 -12.28
CA MET A 180 -12.32 7.24 -12.28
C MET A 180 -10.93 7.86 -12.18
N HIS A 181 -10.05 7.29 -11.35
CA HIS A 181 -8.68 7.76 -11.15
C HIS A 181 -7.78 7.47 -12.37
N VAL A 182 -7.88 6.26 -12.93
CA VAL A 182 -7.04 5.78 -14.02
C VAL A 182 -7.49 6.38 -15.35
N PHE A 183 -8.78 6.31 -15.67
CA PHE A 183 -9.31 6.76 -16.97
C PHE A 183 -9.57 8.27 -17.06
N HIS A 184 -9.37 9.03 -15.98
CA HIS A 184 -9.57 10.49 -15.95
C HIS A 184 -10.84 10.91 -16.72
N VAL A 185 -12.00 10.39 -16.32
CA VAL A 185 -13.29 10.91 -16.82
C VAL A 185 -13.44 12.35 -16.32
N ARG A 186 -12.94 13.30 -17.13
CA ARG A 186 -12.98 14.76 -16.96
C ARG A 186 -12.30 15.33 -15.69
N SER A 187 -11.03 15.73 -15.82
CA SER A 187 -10.60 17.04 -15.27
C SER A 187 -9.37 17.68 -15.92
N SER A 188 -8.77 17.09 -16.97
CA SER A 188 -7.91 17.87 -17.86
C SER A 188 -8.78 18.87 -18.65
N ARG A 189 -9.04 20.02 -18.04
CA ARG A 189 -9.29 21.36 -18.62
C ARG A 189 -10.11 22.22 -17.65
N ARG A 190 -9.45 22.78 -16.65
CA ARG A 190 -9.59 24.22 -16.37
C ARG A 190 -8.33 24.70 -15.66
N ASN A 191 -7.25 24.85 -16.42
CA ASN A 191 -6.33 25.92 -16.09
C ASN A 191 -7.18 27.20 -16.22
N PRO A 192 -7.53 27.91 -15.14
CA PRO A 192 -8.08 29.23 -15.31
C PRO A 192 -6.92 30.03 -15.87
N THR A 193 -6.85 30.15 -17.20
CA THR A 193 -6.10 31.23 -17.83
C THR A 193 -6.49 32.48 -17.07
N ARG A 194 -5.54 32.96 -16.28
CA ARG A 194 -5.41 34.27 -15.66
C ARG A 194 -6.11 35.31 -16.54
N ARG A 195 -7.40 35.52 -16.34
CA ARG A 195 -8.20 36.55 -17.01
C ARG A 195 -9.11 37.15 -15.96
N GLY A 196 -8.70 38.34 -15.50
CA GLY A 196 -9.43 39.16 -14.56
C GLY A 196 -8.49 39.70 -13.50
N LYS A 197 -7.99 40.93 -13.70
CA LYS A 197 -7.36 41.74 -12.67
C LYS A 197 -8.35 41.95 -11.53
N TYR A 198 -8.28 41.12 -10.50
CA TYR A 198 -8.71 41.47 -9.16
C TYR A 198 -7.66 40.86 -8.23
N ALA A 199 -6.69 41.68 -7.81
CA ALA A 199 -5.87 41.33 -6.68
C ALA A 199 -6.75 41.55 -5.44
N PRO A 200 -6.99 40.52 -4.60
CA PRO A 200 -7.58 40.78 -3.29
C PRO A 200 -6.70 41.80 -2.54
N PRO A 201 -7.28 42.67 -1.70
CA PRO A 201 -6.48 43.60 -0.90
C PRO A 201 -5.43 42.83 -0.10
N PRO A 202 -4.21 43.36 0.03
CA PRO A 202 -3.16 42.67 0.76
C PRO A 202 -3.66 42.36 2.18
N PRO A 203 -3.41 41.14 2.69
CA PRO A 203 -3.76 40.81 4.06
C PRO A 203 -3.07 41.78 5.04
N PRO A 204 -3.63 41.96 6.25
CA PRO A 204 -2.95 42.69 7.33
C PRO A 204 -1.51 42.19 7.50
N ALA A 205 -0.58 43.09 7.79
CA ALA A 205 0.88 42.86 7.79
C ALA A 205 1.37 41.81 8.81
N ASP A 206 0.44 41.15 9.49
CA ASP A 206 0.60 40.25 10.61
C ASP A 206 0.14 38.80 10.33
N THR A 207 -0.33 38.48 9.11
CA THR A 207 -0.56 37.09 8.68
C THR A 207 0.53 36.62 7.74
N GLU A 208 1.60 36.04 8.30
CA GLU A 208 2.60 35.24 7.58
C GLU A 208 2.03 33.87 7.15
N ASP A 209 0.83 33.86 6.55
CA ASP A 209 0.32 32.65 5.91
C ASP A 209 0.99 32.57 4.52
N GLU A 210 2.21 32.05 4.48
CA GLU A 210 2.78 31.52 3.24
C GLU A 210 1.72 30.59 2.62
N GLU A 211 1.25 30.90 1.41
CA GLU A 211 0.50 29.96 0.57
C GLU A 211 1.46 28.82 0.19
N VAL A 212 1.69 27.91 1.13
CA VAL A 212 2.52 26.72 0.91
C VAL A 212 1.74 25.79 0.00
N GLU A 213 2.29 25.54 -1.18
CA GLU A 213 1.77 24.56 -2.13
C GLU A 213 1.55 23.24 -1.38
N ALA A 214 0.30 22.77 -1.36
CA ALA A 214 -0.04 21.55 -0.64
C ALA A 214 0.86 20.42 -1.11
N VAL A 215 1.41 19.63 -0.17
CA VAL A 215 2.15 18.41 -0.48
C VAL A 215 1.13 17.38 -0.99
N THR A 216 0.59 17.60 -2.18
CA THR A 216 -0.33 16.67 -2.82
C THR A 216 0.48 15.44 -3.20
N GLY A 217 0.09 14.28 -2.66
CA GLY A 217 0.70 12.98 -2.96
C GLY A 217 0.45 12.45 -4.37
N ASN A 218 0.12 13.31 -5.34
CA ASN A 218 0.29 12.96 -6.74
C ASN A 218 1.71 13.40 -7.09
N PRO A 219 2.68 12.49 -7.24
CA PRO A 219 4.00 12.88 -7.70
C PRO A 219 3.79 13.64 -9.00
N ASP A 220 4.20 14.91 -9.07
CA ASP A 220 4.43 15.52 -10.37
C ASP A 220 5.37 14.54 -11.09
N PRO A 221 5.03 14.00 -12.27
CA PRO A 221 5.92 13.11 -13.01
C PRO A 221 7.29 13.76 -13.26
N ARG A 222 7.40 15.08 -13.10
CA ARG A 222 8.64 15.88 -13.17
C ARG A 222 9.37 16.07 -11.83
N GLN A 223 8.74 15.77 -10.69
CA GLN A 223 9.36 15.74 -9.36
C GLN A 223 9.86 14.34 -8.95
N VAL A 224 9.69 13.33 -9.80
CA VAL A 224 10.54 12.14 -9.76
C VAL A 224 11.96 12.65 -9.84
N ASP A 225 12.78 12.36 -8.82
CA ASP A 225 14.20 12.71 -8.75
C ASP A 225 14.82 12.67 -10.16
N PRO A 226 15.13 13.82 -10.79
CA PRO A 226 15.59 13.87 -12.18
C PRO A 226 16.86 13.04 -12.42
N GLN A 227 17.54 12.65 -11.35
CA GLN A 227 18.75 11.82 -11.37
C GLN A 227 18.48 10.33 -11.13
N ARG A 228 17.27 9.91 -10.72
CA ARG A 228 16.91 8.49 -10.59
C ARG A 228 16.60 7.92 -11.97
N ILE A 229 17.62 7.33 -12.59
CA ILE A 229 17.45 6.52 -13.80
C ILE A 229 17.01 5.12 -13.35
N PRO A 230 15.76 4.69 -13.61
CA PRO A 230 15.34 3.34 -13.26
C PRO A 230 16.16 2.30 -14.04
N PRO A 231 16.38 1.10 -13.47
CA PRO A 231 17.05 0.03 -14.19
C PRO A 231 16.26 -0.32 -15.46
N LYS A 232 16.92 -1.06 -16.38
CA LYS A 232 16.25 -1.53 -17.59
C LYS A 232 14.96 -2.28 -17.22
N PRO A 233 13.85 -2.12 -17.98
CA PRO A 233 12.54 -2.66 -17.59
C PRO A 233 12.54 -4.18 -17.37
N TRP A 234 13.37 -4.93 -18.13
CA TRP A 234 13.52 -6.37 -17.93
C TRP A 234 14.19 -6.74 -16.61
N LEU A 235 15.12 -5.91 -16.09
CA LEU A 235 15.74 -6.11 -14.78
C LEU A 235 14.71 -5.86 -13.67
N ALA A 236 13.91 -4.81 -13.80
CA ALA A 236 12.81 -4.55 -12.87
C ALA A 236 11.78 -5.69 -12.88
N GLY A 237 11.41 -6.18 -14.06
CA GLY A 237 10.55 -7.36 -14.22
C GLY A 237 11.14 -8.64 -13.60
N LEU A 238 12.44 -8.88 -13.80
CA LEU A 238 13.14 -10.01 -13.19
C LEU A 238 13.20 -9.89 -11.67
N MET A 239 13.47 -8.69 -11.15
CA MET A 239 13.49 -8.42 -9.71
C MET A 239 12.11 -8.64 -9.10
N LEU A 240 11.06 -8.15 -9.75
CA LEU A 240 9.67 -8.37 -9.34
C LEU A 240 9.37 -9.87 -9.26
N LEU A 241 9.73 -10.62 -10.30
CA LEU A 241 9.49 -12.06 -10.37
C LEU A 241 10.25 -12.83 -9.28
N ILE A 242 11.55 -12.56 -9.10
CA ILE A 242 12.36 -13.21 -8.07
C ILE A 242 11.82 -12.90 -6.67
N ALA A 243 11.51 -11.63 -6.39
CA ALA A 243 11.00 -11.24 -5.09
C ALA A 243 9.61 -11.86 -4.83
N THR A 244 8.74 -11.91 -5.83
CA THR A 244 7.42 -12.55 -5.75
C THR A 244 7.52 -14.05 -5.45
N ILE A 245 8.41 -14.77 -6.16
CA ILE A 245 8.66 -16.20 -5.92
C ILE A 245 9.26 -16.42 -4.53
N GLY A 246 10.23 -15.58 -4.13
CA GLY A 246 10.83 -15.64 -2.80
C GLY A 246 9.80 -15.43 -1.68
N THR A 247 8.89 -14.47 -1.87
CA THR A 247 7.77 -14.21 -0.96
C THR A 247 6.83 -15.40 -0.90
N ALA A 248 6.45 -15.98 -2.04
CA ALA A 248 5.57 -17.15 -2.07
C ALA A 248 6.19 -18.36 -1.34
N TRP A 249 7.46 -18.68 -1.64
CA TRP A 249 8.15 -19.80 -0.99
C TRP A 249 8.27 -19.59 0.53
N ASN A 250 8.69 -18.39 0.98
CA ASN A 250 8.79 -18.13 2.42
C ASN A 250 7.41 -18.06 3.11
N SER A 251 6.35 -17.69 2.38
CA SER A 251 4.98 -17.70 2.92
C SER A 251 4.42 -19.12 3.12
N GLU A 252 4.85 -20.08 2.32
CA GLU A 252 4.51 -21.50 2.50
C GLU A 252 5.12 -22.09 3.79
N LEU A 253 6.24 -21.51 4.25
CA LEU A 253 6.96 -21.94 5.44
C LEU A 253 6.44 -21.32 6.75
N LEU A 254 5.56 -20.32 6.66
CA LEU A 254 4.84 -19.74 7.79
C LEU A 254 3.63 -20.59 8.17
#